data_AF-A0A812KLB3-F1
#
_entry.id   AF-A0A812KLB3-F1
#
_cell.length_a   1.000
_cell.length_b   1.000
_cell.length_c   1.000
_cell.angle_alpha   90.00
_cell.angle_beta   90.00
_cell.angle_gamma   90.00
#
_symmetry.space_group_name_H-M   'P 1'
#
loop_
_entity.id
_entity.type
_entity.pdbx_description
1 polymer ?
#
loop_
_entity_poly.entity_id
_entity_poly.type
_entity_poly.pdbx_seq_one_letter_code
_entity_poly.pdbx_strand_id
1 'polypeptide(L)'
;MTVESFTKALSDVAAQCMAPEDVSGGLENFCRRVIVPLNGVLLRSRSEELVCALDVLDKAEVKRLMTDCSTGLNKLFACYATEPTARRPHWNSDSVTRFAIDFDFLAEVSNLPLQRMFQDACQHTSNFRAAEEKLLVEGFPLFLLMLANKTHTSQVCNAPEERVPILFQRINAIACTATQAPRFGLAKEQLLPLSREMPGPRRSFSTPGRSDRLEGSRRAEQTGLSWDELLVPETFESF
;
A
#
# COMPACT_ATOMS: atom_id res chain seq x y z
N MET A 1 25.76 1.09 -17.16
CA MET A 1 25.40 2.37 -17.81
C MET A 1 26.03 3.48 -16.97
N THR A 2 26.90 4.31 -17.55
CA THR A 2 27.48 5.46 -16.83
C THR A 2 26.51 6.64 -16.88
N VAL A 3 26.57 7.54 -15.90
CA VAL A 3 25.75 8.77 -15.88
C VAL A 3 25.94 9.55 -17.18
N GLU A 4 27.18 9.69 -17.66
CA GLU A 4 27.50 10.38 -18.91
C GLU A 4 26.81 9.77 -20.14
N SER A 5 26.81 8.43 -20.25
CA SER A 5 26.13 7.74 -21.36
C SER A 5 24.62 7.93 -21.33
N PHE A 6 24.03 7.96 -20.13
CA PHE A 6 22.60 8.25 -19.94
C PHE A 6 22.26 9.71 -20.27
N THR A 7 23.04 10.67 -19.78
CA THR A 7 22.84 12.10 -20.05
C THR A 7 22.94 12.40 -21.55
N LYS A 8 23.89 11.76 -22.25
CA LYS A 8 24.01 11.89 -23.71
C LYS A 8 22.78 11.35 -24.43
N ALA A 9 22.33 10.14 -24.09
CA ALA A 9 21.11 9.56 -24.66
C ALA A 9 19.88 10.45 -24.40
N LEU A 10 19.75 11.01 -23.20
CA LEU A 10 18.66 11.94 -22.86
C LEU A 10 18.73 13.23 -23.67
N SER A 11 19.94 13.75 -23.92
CA SER A 11 20.17 14.91 -24.76
C SER A 11 19.82 14.64 -26.23
N ASP A 12 20.13 13.45 -26.74
CA ASP A 12 19.80 13.06 -28.11
C ASP A 12 18.27 12.96 -28.30
N VAL A 13 17.56 12.41 -27.31
CA VAL A 13 16.08 12.39 -27.30
C VAL A 13 15.51 13.81 -27.18
N ALA A 14 16.06 14.64 -26.29
CA ALA A 14 15.65 16.03 -26.15
C ALA A 14 15.78 16.80 -27.48
N ALA A 15 16.88 16.59 -28.20
CA ALA A 15 17.11 17.21 -29.51
C ALA A 15 16.11 16.73 -30.59
N GLN A 16 15.60 15.50 -30.49
CA GLN A 16 14.57 14.98 -31.40
C GLN A 16 13.17 15.49 -31.07
N CYS A 17 12.89 15.76 -29.78
CA CYS A 17 11.57 16.18 -29.32
C CYS A 17 11.37 17.71 -29.32
N MET A 18 12.45 18.49 -29.36
CA MET A 18 12.41 19.95 -29.28
C MET A 18 12.59 20.59 -30.65
N ALA A 19 11.93 21.73 -30.88
CA ALA A 19 12.10 22.50 -32.11
C ALA A 19 13.55 23.03 -32.22
N PRO A 20 14.10 23.15 -33.43
CA PRO A 20 15.48 23.60 -33.67
C PRO A 20 15.77 25.05 -33.26
N GLU A 21 14.79 25.79 -32.76
CA GLU A 21 14.96 27.14 -32.21
C GLU A 21 15.32 27.13 -30.71
N ASP A 22 15.14 26.00 -30.02
CA ASP A 22 15.33 25.82 -28.57
C ASP A 22 16.64 25.07 -28.22
N VAL A 23 17.67 25.13 -29.09
CA VAL A 23 18.89 24.29 -28.95
C VAL A 23 19.76 24.69 -27.75
N SER A 24 19.79 25.99 -27.41
CA SER A 24 20.51 26.46 -26.22
C SER A 24 19.74 26.11 -24.96
N GLY A 25 20.24 25.14 -24.19
CA GLY A 25 19.52 24.61 -23.02
C GLY A 25 18.47 23.55 -23.35
N GLY A 26 18.55 22.90 -24.52
CA GLY A 26 17.55 21.94 -24.99
C GLY A 26 17.25 20.80 -24.01
N LEU A 27 18.27 20.25 -23.34
CA LEU A 27 18.08 19.20 -22.31
C LEU A 27 17.35 19.74 -21.07
N GLU A 28 17.72 20.91 -20.58
CA GLU A 28 17.08 21.53 -19.41
C GLU A 28 15.63 21.92 -19.71
N ASN A 29 15.38 22.48 -20.90
CA ASN A 29 14.04 22.79 -21.37
C ASN A 29 13.20 21.53 -21.58
N PHE A 30 13.77 20.46 -22.13
CA PHE A 30 13.10 19.17 -22.26
C PHE A 30 12.77 18.57 -20.88
N CYS A 31 13.71 18.58 -19.95
CA CYS A 31 13.48 18.15 -18.58
C CYS A 31 12.33 18.95 -17.94
N ARG A 32 12.34 20.28 -18.07
CA ARG A 32 11.32 21.16 -17.48
C ARG A 32 9.95 21.05 -18.15
N ARG A 33 9.89 20.89 -19.47
CA ARG A 33 8.64 20.92 -20.26
C ARG A 33 8.02 19.54 -20.47
N VAL A 34 8.82 18.49 -20.44
CA VAL A 34 8.39 17.12 -20.73
C VAL A 34 8.56 16.23 -19.51
N ILE A 35 9.78 16.09 -19.00
CA ILE A 35 10.05 15.13 -17.91
C ILE A 35 9.37 15.54 -16.60
N VAL A 36 9.46 16.79 -16.17
CA VAL A 36 8.83 17.26 -14.93
C VAL A 36 7.31 17.17 -14.99
N PRO A 37 6.62 17.59 -16.07
CA PRO A 37 5.18 17.38 -16.22
C PRO A 37 4.79 15.92 -16.32
N LEU A 38 5.53 15.09 -17.07
CA LEU A 38 5.28 13.65 -17.13
C LEU A 38 5.46 13.00 -15.77
N ASN A 39 6.50 13.38 -15.02
CA ASN A 39 6.70 12.94 -13.65
C ASN A 39 5.52 13.39 -12.77
N GLY A 40 5.04 14.62 -12.95
CA GLY A 40 3.84 15.12 -12.30
C GLY A 40 2.59 14.31 -12.66
N VAL A 41 2.36 13.97 -13.93
CA VAL A 41 1.19 13.20 -14.37
C VAL A 41 1.28 11.75 -13.91
N LEU A 42 2.46 11.14 -14.02
CA LEU A 42 2.71 9.75 -13.64
C LEU A 42 2.75 9.54 -12.13
N LEU A 43 3.22 10.53 -11.35
CA LEU A 43 3.29 10.45 -9.89
C LEU A 43 2.11 11.10 -9.17
N ARG A 44 1.43 12.10 -9.75
CA ARG A 44 0.30 12.80 -9.11
C ARG A 44 -1.08 12.41 -9.63
N SER A 45 -1.20 11.60 -10.68
CA SER A 45 -2.49 10.94 -10.92
C SER A 45 -2.76 10.03 -9.72
N ARG A 46 -3.94 10.14 -9.10
CA ARG A 46 -4.34 9.16 -8.08
C ARG A 46 -4.20 7.77 -8.69
N SER A 47 -3.43 6.91 -8.05
CA SER A 47 -3.25 5.55 -8.55
C SER A 47 -4.59 4.82 -8.53
N GLU A 48 -4.82 3.95 -9.51
CA GLU A 48 -5.98 3.06 -9.51
C GLU A 48 -5.96 2.17 -8.25
N GLU A 49 -4.75 1.84 -7.78
CA GLU A 49 -4.49 1.15 -6.53
C GLU A 49 -5.05 1.89 -5.32
N LEU A 50 -4.87 3.22 -5.23
CA LEU A 50 -5.41 4.03 -4.13
C LEU A 50 -6.94 4.00 -4.12
N VAL A 51 -7.59 4.21 -5.26
CA VAL A 51 -9.06 4.21 -5.35
C VAL A 51 -9.61 2.85 -4.94
N CYS A 52 -9.06 1.78 -5.50
CA CYS A 52 -9.44 0.42 -5.15
C CYS A 52 -9.21 0.11 -3.66
N ALA A 53 -8.09 0.56 -3.09
CA ALA A 53 -7.79 0.36 -1.68
C ALA A 53 -8.76 1.11 -0.76
N LEU A 54 -9.21 2.32 -1.12
CA LEU A 54 -10.23 3.05 -0.35
C LEU A 54 -11.59 2.33 -0.41
N ASP A 55 -12.00 1.85 -1.59
CA ASP A 55 -13.24 1.07 -1.74
C ASP A 55 -13.24 -0.22 -0.92
N VAL A 56 -12.08 -0.88 -0.84
CA VAL A 56 -11.85 -2.08 -0.01
C VAL A 56 -11.82 -1.73 1.48
N LEU A 57 -11.18 -0.62 1.84
CA LEU A 57 -11.10 -0.17 3.22
C LEU A 57 -12.48 0.12 3.82
N ASP A 58 -13.46 0.50 2.98
CA ASP A 58 -14.84 0.76 3.41
C ASP A 58 -15.68 -0.49 3.69
N LYS A 59 -15.21 -1.68 3.29
CA LYS A 59 -15.89 -2.95 3.54
C LYS A 59 -15.84 -3.34 5.02
N ALA A 60 -16.97 -3.74 5.58
CA ALA A 60 -17.10 -4.04 7.01
C ALA A 60 -16.20 -5.21 7.45
N GLU A 61 -16.09 -6.24 6.61
CA GLU A 61 -15.23 -7.40 6.81
C GLU A 61 -13.75 -7.04 6.83
N VAL A 62 -13.31 -6.09 6.00
CA VAL A 62 -11.93 -5.61 5.97
C VAL A 62 -11.65 -4.74 7.19
N LYS A 63 -12.58 -3.84 7.57
CA LYS A 63 -12.47 -3.04 8.80
C LYS A 63 -12.29 -3.94 10.02
N ARG A 64 -13.15 -4.96 10.16
CA ARG A 64 -13.05 -5.94 11.24
C ARG A 64 -11.71 -6.67 11.23
N LEU A 65 -11.27 -7.16 10.06
CA LEU A 65 -9.98 -7.83 9.91
C LEU A 65 -8.80 -6.93 10.34
N MET A 66 -8.82 -5.66 9.95
CA MET A 66 -7.80 -4.68 10.32
C MET A 66 -7.80 -4.42 11.83
N THR A 67 -8.99 -4.32 12.45
CA THR A 67 -9.12 -4.18 13.91
C THR A 67 -8.57 -5.42 14.63
N ASP A 68 -8.95 -6.62 14.21
CA ASP A 68 -8.47 -7.88 14.78
C ASP A 68 -6.94 -8.01 14.66
N CYS A 69 -6.38 -7.51 13.56
CA CYS A 69 -4.93 -7.55 13.30
C CYS A 69 -4.16 -6.34 13.84
N SER A 70 -4.82 -5.34 14.43
CA SER A 70 -4.23 -4.03 14.76
C SER A 70 -2.96 -4.13 15.60
N THR A 71 -2.95 -4.95 16.66
CA THR A 71 -1.77 -5.18 17.51
C THR A 71 -0.58 -5.71 16.71
N GLY A 72 -0.82 -6.66 15.80
CA GLY A 72 0.21 -7.23 14.95
C GLY A 72 0.72 -6.26 13.89
N LEU A 73 -0.19 -5.48 13.31
CA LEU A 73 0.13 -4.42 12.35
C LEU A 73 0.96 -3.30 13.00
N ASN A 74 0.64 -2.93 14.24
CA ASN A 74 1.41 -1.94 15.00
C ASN A 74 2.83 -2.45 15.31
N LYS A 75 2.98 -3.72 15.70
CA LYS A 75 4.29 -4.36 15.86
C LYS A 75 5.07 -4.36 14.54
N LEU A 76 4.41 -4.75 13.45
CA LEU A 76 5.01 -4.74 12.12
C LEU A 76 5.49 -3.34 11.72
N PHE A 77 4.65 -2.33 11.94
CA PHE A 77 4.99 -0.93 11.69
C PHE A 77 6.20 -0.50 12.53
N ALA A 78 6.18 -0.75 13.84
CA ALA A 78 7.28 -0.37 14.75
C ALA A 78 8.63 -0.99 14.33
N CYS A 79 8.64 -2.24 13.85
CA CYS A 79 9.87 -2.93 13.43
C CYS A 79 10.63 -2.26 12.25
N TYR A 80 9.93 -1.47 11.43
CA TYR A 80 10.53 -0.73 10.31
C TYR A 80 10.44 0.78 10.49
N ALA A 81 9.76 1.26 11.52
CA ALA A 81 9.64 2.68 11.77
C ALA A 81 11.02 3.29 12.08
N THR A 82 11.23 4.48 11.56
CA THR A 82 12.31 5.35 12.00
C THR A 82 11.79 6.21 13.15
N GLU A 83 12.49 6.15 14.27
CA GLU A 83 12.22 6.98 15.45
C GLU A 83 13.35 8.00 15.61
N PRO A 84 13.18 9.24 15.11
CA PRO A 84 13.97 10.35 15.61
C PRO A 84 13.57 10.59 17.07
N THR A 85 14.53 10.85 17.95
CA THR A 85 14.44 11.01 19.42
C THR A 85 13.37 12.00 19.95
N ALA A 86 12.61 12.67 19.08
CA ALA A 86 11.56 13.63 19.43
C ALA A 86 10.37 13.64 18.45
N ARG A 87 10.25 12.68 17.53
CA ARG A 87 9.18 12.66 16.51
C ARG A 87 8.38 11.37 16.57
N ARG A 88 7.12 11.43 16.14
CA ARG A 88 6.27 10.23 16.00
C ARG A 88 6.97 9.20 15.09
N PRO A 89 6.90 7.89 15.43
CA PRO A 89 7.43 6.84 14.58
C PRO A 89 6.80 6.89 13.19
N HIS A 90 7.63 6.77 12.15
CA HIS A 90 7.16 6.83 10.77
C HIS A 90 8.01 5.96 9.84
N TRP A 91 7.43 5.54 8.73
CA TRP A 91 8.17 4.92 7.64
C TRP A 91 8.59 5.99 6.63
N ASN A 92 9.81 5.88 6.13
CA ASN A 92 10.29 6.57 4.94
C ASN A 92 10.40 5.57 3.76
N SER A 93 10.85 6.04 2.59
CA SER A 93 11.06 5.19 1.41
C SER A 93 11.99 3.99 1.68
N ASP A 94 13.01 4.18 2.52
CA ASP A 94 13.99 3.14 2.84
C ASP A 94 13.38 2.07 3.74
N SER A 95 12.54 2.45 4.70
CA SER A 95 11.76 1.53 5.53
C SER A 95 10.81 0.69 4.69
N VAL A 96 10.09 1.30 3.75
CA VAL A 96 9.22 0.58 2.81
C VAL A 96 10.02 -0.40 1.96
N THR A 97 11.19 0.01 1.47
CA THR A 97 12.04 -0.84 0.64
C THR A 97 12.58 -2.04 1.44
N ARG A 98 13.03 -1.81 2.68
CA ARG A 98 13.46 -2.90 3.59
C ARG A 98 12.31 -3.86 3.90
N PHE A 99 11.12 -3.34 4.19
CA PHE A 99 9.92 -4.15 4.37
C PHE A 99 9.62 -4.99 3.12
N ALA A 100 9.65 -4.39 1.94
CA ALA A 100 9.41 -5.10 0.68
C ALA A 100 10.45 -6.19 0.40
N ILE A 101 11.71 -5.98 0.77
CA ILE A 101 12.77 -6.99 0.68
C ILE A 101 12.52 -8.13 1.68
N ASP A 102 12.30 -7.79 2.95
CA ASP A 102 12.16 -8.77 4.03
C ASP A 102 10.95 -9.70 3.83
N PHE A 103 9.91 -9.24 3.15
CA PHE A 103 8.70 -10.00 2.82
C PHE A 103 8.62 -10.46 1.34
N ASP A 104 9.71 -10.32 0.60
CA ASP A 104 9.87 -10.77 -0.80
C ASP A 104 8.83 -10.17 -1.77
N PHE A 105 8.38 -8.93 -1.55
CA PHE A 105 7.44 -8.24 -2.42
C PHE A 105 8.09 -7.68 -3.70
N LEU A 106 9.41 -7.46 -3.70
CA LEU A 106 10.12 -6.89 -4.86
C LEU A 106 10.13 -7.80 -6.09
N ALA A 107 9.87 -9.09 -5.93
CA ALA A 107 9.68 -10.02 -7.04
C ALA A 107 8.38 -9.75 -7.84
N GLU A 108 7.38 -9.13 -7.19
CA GLU A 108 6.04 -8.91 -7.76
C GLU A 108 5.74 -7.43 -8.01
N VAL A 109 6.29 -6.55 -7.16
CA VAL A 109 6.06 -5.11 -7.22
C VAL A 109 7.40 -4.43 -7.41
N SER A 110 7.61 -3.83 -8.58
CA SER A 110 8.81 -3.05 -8.84
C SER A 110 8.88 -1.80 -7.94
N ASN A 111 10.09 -1.24 -7.80
CA ASN A 111 10.33 -0.12 -6.89
C ASN A 111 9.45 1.11 -7.18
N LEU A 112 9.16 1.41 -8.45
CA LEU A 112 8.40 2.60 -8.82
C LEU A 112 6.92 2.54 -8.37
N PRO A 113 6.14 1.47 -8.68
CA PRO A 113 4.81 1.27 -8.09
C PRO A 113 4.81 1.28 -6.55
N LEU A 114 5.81 0.67 -5.91
CA LEU A 114 5.93 0.65 -4.46
C LEU A 114 6.09 2.06 -3.87
N GLN A 115 6.99 2.86 -4.45
CA GLN A 115 7.19 4.26 -4.06
C GLN A 115 5.93 5.10 -4.29
N ARG A 116 5.20 4.85 -5.39
CA ARG A 116 3.94 5.54 -5.66
C ARG A 116 2.87 5.23 -4.63
N MET A 117 2.67 3.95 -4.29
CA MET A 117 1.74 3.54 -3.23
C MET A 117 2.12 4.17 -1.88
N PHE A 118 3.41 4.22 -1.56
CA PHE A 118 3.89 4.90 -0.36
C PHE A 118 3.55 6.40 -0.36
N GLN A 119 3.82 7.11 -1.46
CA GLN A 119 3.48 8.53 -1.61
C GLN A 119 1.97 8.78 -1.50
N ASP A 120 1.15 7.94 -2.14
CA ASP A 120 -0.32 8.02 -2.07
C ASP A 120 -0.82 7.85 -0.63
N ALA A 121 -0.28 6.87 0.12
CA ALA A 121 -0.65 6.65 1.52
C ALA A 121 -0.21 7.81 2.45
N CYS A 122 0.96 8.41 2.18
CA CYS A 122 1.43 9.60 2.92
C CYS A 122 0.52 10.81 2.66
N GLN A 123 0.16 11.05 1.39
CA GLN A 123 -0.68 12.18 1.00
C GLN A 123 -2.11 12.06 1.54
N HIS A 124 -2.65 10.85 1.60
CA HIS A 124 -4.01 10.61 2.10
C HIS A 124 -4.13 10.92 3.60
N THR A 125 -3.10 10.63 4.40
CA THR A 125 -3.16 10.79 5.86
C THR A 125 -2.70 12.14 6.38
N SER A 126 -1.86 12.85 5.63
CA SER A 126 -1.26 14.12 6.07
C SER A 126 -2.16 15.37 5.91
N ASN A 127 -3.48 15.21 5.73
CA ASN A 127 -4.44 16.32 5.55
C ASN A 127 -3.92 17.43 4.60
N PHE A 128 -3.24 17.02 3.51
CA PHE A 128 -2.71 17.88 2.45
C PHE A 128 -1.68 18.94 2.87
N ARG A 129 -1.14 18.92 4.11
CA ARG A 129 -0.10 19.88 4.52
C ARG A 129 1.30 19.32 4.35
N ALA A 130 1.95 19.77 3.27
CA ALA A 130 3.39 19.82 3.02
C ALA A 130 4.24 18.57 3.36
N ALA A 131 4.49 17.78 2.30
CA ALA A 131 5.82 17.39 1.80
C ALA A 131 6.76 16.52 2.65
N GLU A 132 6.42 16.14 3.87
CA GLU A 132 7.20 15.10 4.54
C GLU A 132 6.79 13.73 3.97
N GLU A 133 7.70 13.10 3.23
CA GLU A 133 7.61 11.71 2.73
C GLU A 133 7.67 10.72 3.89
N LYS A 134 6.65 10.77 4.74
CA LYS A 134 6.56 10.04 5.99
C LYS A 134 5.20 9.40 6.10
N LEU A 135 5.20 8.08 6.10
CA LEU A 135 4.02 7.28 6.35
C LEU A 135 3.89 7.08 7.85
N LEU A 136 2.89 7.73 8.44
CA LEU A 136 2.50 7.50 9.83
C LEU A 136 1.69 6.20 9.95
N VAL A 137 1.49 5.73 11.19
CA VAL A 137 0.79 4.47 11.48
C VAL A 137 -0.64 4.48 10.93
N GLU A 138 -1.30 5.63 10.91
CA GLU A 138 -2.66 5.81 10.40
C GLU A 138 -2.76 5.54 8.89
N GLY A 139 -1.66 5.75 8.14
CA GLY A 139 -1.60 5.49 6.70
C GLY A 139 -1.18 4.07 6.35
N PHE A 140 -0.67 3.32 7.34
CA PHE A 140 -0.13 2.00 7.12
C PHE A 140 -1.16 0.98 6.61
N PRO A 141 -2.41 0.92 7.12
CA PRO A 141 -3.42 0.01 6.59
C PRO A 141 -3.72 0.27 5.10
N LEU A 142 -3.83 1.54 4.71
CA LEU A 142 -4.08 1.91 3.32
C LEU A 142 -2.94 1.47 2.40
N PHE A 143 -1.69 1.65 2.84
CA PHE A 143 -0.52 1.15 2.12
C PHE A 143 -0.57 -0.37 1.92
N LEU A 144 -0.91 -1.14 2.97
CA LEU A 144 -1.03 -2.60 2.89
C LEU A 144 -2.16 -3.04 1.95
N LEU A 145 -3.28 -2.32 1.91
CA LEU A 145 -4.38 -2.61 0.98
C LEU A 145 -3.98 -2.38 -0.49
N MET A 146 -3.29 -1.27 -0.77
CA MET A 146 -2.73 -1.03 -2.11
C MET A 146 -1.75 -2.13 -2.50
N LEU A 147 -0.88 -2.53 -1.57
CA LEU A 147 0.09 -3.60 -1.78
C LEU A 147 -0.60 -4.95 -2.06
N ALA A 148 -1.61 -5.33 -1.27
CA ALA A 148 -2.40 -6.56 -1.46
C ALA A 148 -3.06 -6.59 -2.84
N ASN A 149 -3.64 -5.46 -3.26
CA ASN A 149 -4.24 -5.33 -4.58
C ASN A 149 -3.19 -5.49 -5.68
N LYS A 150 -2.01 -4.88 -5.52
CA LYS A 150 -0.94 -4.93 -6.51
C LYS A 150 -0.32 -6.31 -6.67
N THR A 151 0.00 -6.99 -5.57
CA THR A 151 0.63 -8.32 -5.59
C THR A 151 -0.30 -9.41 -6.14
N HIS A 152 -1.61 -9.28 -5.91
CA HIS A 152 -2.58 -10.31 -6.28
C HIS A 152 -3.43 -9.95 -7.51
N THR A 153 -3.05 -8.94 -8.31
CA THR A 153 -3.80 -8.52 -9.50
C THR A 153 -3.97 -9.64 -10.54
N SER A 154 -2.97 -10.52 -10.69
CA SER A 154 -3.01 -11.61 -11.68
C SER A 154 -3.92 -12.78 -11.28
N GLN A 155 -4.44 -12.82 -10.06
CA GLN A 155 -5.33 -13.88 -9.60
C GLN A 155 -6.77 -13.50 -9.96
N VAL A 156 -7.15 -13.83 -11.21
CA VAL A 156 -8.41 -13.49 -11.89
C VAL A 156 -9.68 -13.77 -11.08
N CYS A 157 -9.61 -14.61 -10.04
CA CYS A 157 -10.77 -15.11 -9.32
C CYS A 157 -11.01 -14.49 -7.93
N ASN A 158 -10.17 -13.56 -7.46
CA ASN A 158 -10.30 -13.02 -6.11
C ASN A 158 -10.81 -11.58 -6.12
N ALA A 159 -11.89 -11.34 -5.37
CA ALA A 159 -12.36 -9.98 -5.09
C ALA A 159 -11.25 -9.18 -4.36
N PRO A 160 -11.14 -7.86 -4.56
CA PRO A 160 -10.10 -7.04 -3.93
C PRO A 160 -9.97 -7.25 -2.40
N GLU A 161 -11.08 -7.37 -1.69
CA GLU A 161 -11.15 -7.65 -0.25
C GLU A 161 -10.58 -9.02 0.15
N GLU A 162 -10.66 -10.03 -0.72
CA GLU A 162 -10.13 -11.37 -0.46
C GLU A 162 -8.60 -11.42 -0.55
N ARG A 163 -7.97 -10.40 -1.14
CA ARG A 163 -6.50 -10.30 -1.29
C ARG A 163 -5.82 -9.90 0.01
N VAL A 164 -6.51 -9.17 0.87
CA VAL A 164 -6.00 -8.69 2.17
C VAL A 164 -5.58 -9.85 3.09
N PRO A 165 -6.45 -10.85 3.38
CA PRO A 165 -6.05 -11.98 4.21
C PRO A 165 -4.95 -12.83 3.56
N ILE A 166 -4.87 -12.91 2.23
CA ILE A 166 -3.79 -13.60 1.52
C ILE A 166 -2.45 -12.90 1.78
N LEU A 167 -2.42 -11.56 1.66
CA LEU A 167 -1.25 -10.76 2.02
C LEU A 167 -0.84 -11.01 3.48
N PHE A 168 -1.79 -11.02 4.41
CA PHE A 168 -1.52 -11.22 5.84
C PHE A 168 -1.01 -12.63 6.13
N GLN A 169 -1.52 -13.66 5.44
CA GLN A 169 -1.02 -15.03 5.53
C GLN A 169 0.44 -15.10 5.08
N ARG A 170 0.81 -14.42 3.99
CA ARG A 170 2.19 -14.35 3.52
C ARG A 170 3.09 -13.64 4.52
N ILE A 171 2.65 -12.50 5.06
CA ILE A 171 3.37 -11.78 6.11
C ILE A 171 3.62 -12.71 7.30
N ASN A 172 2.60 -13.42 7.78
CA ASN A 172 2.76 -14.40 8.86
C ASN A 172 3.74 -15.52 8.51
N ALA A 173 3.65 -16.10 7.30
CA ALA A 173 4.52 -17.18 6.88
C ALA A 173 6.00 -16.78 6.93
N ILE A 174 6.31 -15.55 6.53
CA ILE A 174 7.67 -15.00 6.53
C ILE A 174 8.08 -14.53 7.93
N ALA A 175 7.20 -13.83 8.65
CA ALA A 175 7.47 -13.34 10.01
C ALA A 175 7.75 -14.48 11.01
N CYS A 176 7.12 -15.64 10.82
CA CYS A 176 7.35 -16.84 11.65
C CYS A 176 8.60 -17.64 11.26
N THR A 177 9.38 -17.22 10.26
CA THR A 177 10.65 -17.88 9.93
C THR A 177 11.69 -17.67 11.02
N ALA A 178 12.64 -18.60 11.15
CA ALA A 178 13.68 -18.53 12.20
C ALA A 178 14.52 -17.24 12.14
N THR A 179 14.63 -16.61 10.97
CA THR A 179 15.39 -15.37 10.78
C THR A 179 14.61 -14.12 11.20
N GLN A 180 13.28 -14.11 11.02
CA GLN A 180 12.44 -12.93 11.28
C GLN A 180 11.71 -13.00 12.64
N ALA A 181 11.38 -14.18 13.14
CA ALA A 181 10.61 -14.36 14.37
C ALA A 181 11.18 -13.62 15.60
N PRO A 182 12.52 -13.60 15.82
CA PRO A 182 13.09 -12.84 16.93
C PRO A 182 12.83 -11.33 16.86
N ARG A 183 12.76 -10.74 15.65
CA ARG A 183 12.53 -9.29 15.46
C ARG A 183 11.16 -8.85 15.92
N PHE A 184 10.18 -9.76 15.81
CA PHE A 184 8.79 -9.53 16.19
C PHE A 184 8.46 -10.08 17.58
N GLY A 185 9.44 -10.68 18.28
CA GLY A 185 9.22 -11.33 19.57
C GLY A 185 8.28 -12.54 19.49
N LEU A 186 8.23 -13.24 18.33
CA LEU A 186 7.32 -14.36 18.11
C LEU A 186 7.96 -15.65 18.63
N ALA A 187 7.47 -16.15 19.78
CA ALA A 187 7.90 -17.44 20.31
C ALA A 187 7.11 -18.60 19.69
N LYS A 188 5.78 -18.47 19.62
CA LYS A 188 4.84 -19.48 19.06
C LYS A 188 3.58 -18.88 18.45
N GLU A 189 3.42 -17.56 18.52
CA GLU A 189 2.21 -16.85 18.09
C GLU A 189 2.41 -16.29 16.68
N GLN A 190 1.31 -16.17 15.94
CA GLN A 190 1.30 -15.49 14.64
C GLN A 190 1.36 -13.98 14.86
N LEU A 191 2.04 -13.27 13.95
CA LEU A 191 2.08 -11.81 14.00
C LEU A 191 0.68 -11.20 13.86
N LEU A 192 -0.09 -11.71 12.90
CA LEU A 192 -1.45 -11.28 12.59
C LEU A 192 -2.41 -12.43 12.94
N PRO A 193 -3.34 -12.27 13.90
CA PRO A 193 -4.25 -13.33 14.33
C PRO A 193 -5.34 -13.56 13.27
N LEU A 194 -5.01 -14.34 12.25
CA LEU A 194 -5.97 -14.71 11.22
C LEU A 194 -6.83 -15.87 11.72
N SER A 195 -8.15 -15.70 11.73
CA SER A 195 -9.06 -16.82 11.97
C SER A 195 -8.77 -17.92 10.96
N ARG A 196 -8.47 -19.12 11.47
CA ARG A 196 -8.18 -20.32 10.65
C ARG A 196 -9.35 -20.69 9.73
N GLU A 197 -10.53 -20.14 10.00
CA GLU A 197 -11.78 -20.29 9.26
C GLU A 197 -12.03 -19.16 8.26
N MET A 198 -10.98 -18.61 7.64
CA MET A 198 -11.20 -17.82 6.43
C MET A 198 -11.96 -18.73 5.43
N PRO A 199 -13.18 -18.36 5.00
CA PRO A 199 -13.92 -19.15 4.04
C PRO A 199 -13.04 -19.20 2.80
N GLY A 200 -12.44 -20.37 2.53
CA GLY A 200 -11.80 -20.61 1.24
C GLY A 200 -12.79 -20.23 0.15
N PRO A 201 -12.32 -19.71 -1.00
CA PRO A 201 -13.17 -19.16 -2.05
C PRO A 201 -14.32 -20.13 -2.25
N ARG A 202 -15.52 -19.71 -1.80
CA ARG A 202 -16.71 -20.53 -1.94
C ARG A 202 -16.90 -20.60 -3.44
N ARG A 203 -16.37 -21.67 -4.06
CA ARG A 203 -16.71 -22.05 -5.41
C ARG A 203 -18.18 -22.33 -5.35
N SER A 204 -18.98 -21.30 -5.54
CA SER A 204 -20.38 -21.38 -5.88
C SER A 204 -20.40 -22.05 -7.24
N PHE A 205 -20.29 -23.38 -7.23
CA PHE A 205 -20.77 -24.22 -8.30
C PHE A 205 -22.27 -24.01 -8.31
N SER A 206 -22.70 -22.97 -9.02
CA SER A 206 -24.09 -22.78 -9.40
C SER A 206 -24.43 -23.91 -10.36
N THR A 207 -24.99 -25.00 -9.82
CA THR A 207 -25.80 -25.93 -10.60
C THR A 207 -26.90 -25.11 -11.29
N PRO A 208 -27.16 -25.26 -12.59
CA PRO A 208 -28.21 -24.50 -13.27
C PRO A 208 -29.58 -25.00 -12.79
N GLY A 209 -30.10 -24.34 -11.75
CA GLY A 209 -31.39 -24.59 -11.13
C GLY A 209 -32.38 -23.47 -11.48
N ARG A 210 -33.38 -23.87 -12.24
CA ARG A 210 -34.56 -23.16 -12.76
C ARG A 210 -35.39 -22.39 -11.71
N SER A 211 -35.88 -21.21 -12.14
CA SER A 211 -37.13 -20.51 -11.77
C SER A 211 -37.21 -19.51 -10.60
N ASP A 212 -37.69 -18.32 -10.98
CA ASP A 212 -38.74 -17.47 -10.38
C ASP A 212 -38.46 -16.50 -9.21
N ARG A 213 -38.50 -15.21 -9.61
CA ARG A 213 -39.33 -14.09 -9.10
C ARG A 213 -39.25 -13.62 -7.62
N LEU A 214 -38.99 -12.30 -7.57
CA LEU A 214 -39.56 -11.22 -6.73
C LEU A 214 -38.83 -10.79 -5.43
N GLU A 215 -38.31 -9.56 -5.54
CA GLU A 215 -38.50 -8.38 -4.68
C GLU A 215 -38.36 -8.49 -3.15
N GLY A 216 -37.43 -7.68 -2.62
CA GLY A 216 -37.34 -7.39 -1.19
C GLY A 216 -36.29 -6.33 -0.88
N SER A 217 -36.61 -5.07 -1.16
CA SER A 217 -35.84 -3.89 -0.75
C SER A 217 -35.84 -3.73 0.78
N ARG A 218 -34.66 -3.68 1.42
CA ARG A 218 -34.50 -3.06 2.75
C ARG A 218 -33.17 -2.32 2.88
N ARG A 219 -33.31 -1.07 3.29
CA ARG A 219 -32.31 -0.07 3.70
C ARG A 219 -31.21 -0.68 4.58
N ALA A 220 -29.96 -0.39 4.23
CA ALA A 220 -28.84 -0.44 5.16
C ALA A 220 -28.64 0.97 5.73
N GLU A 221 -28.79 1.09 7.05
CA GLU A 221 -28.43 2.28 7.81
C GLU A 221 -26.91 2.42 7.81
N GLN A 222 -26.42 3.56 7.32
CA GLN A 222 -25.04 3.99 7.46
C GLN A 222 -24.80 4.48 8.88
N THR A 223 -24.27 3.62 9.75
CA THR A 223 -23.52 4.07 10.94
C THR A 223 -22.06 4.21 10.52
N GLY A 224 -21.69 5.39 10.07
CA GLY A 224 -20.30 5.75 9.78
C GLY A 224 -19.54 5.94 11.08
N LEU A 225 -18.85 4.90 11.55
CA LEU A 225 -17.80 5.04 12.55
C LEU A 225 -16.60 5.69 11.88
N SER A 226 -16.20 6.87 12.37
CA SER A 226 -14.99 7.57 11.96
C SER A 226 -13.77 6.89 12.58
N TRP A 227 -12.69 6.72 11.82
CA TRP A 227 -11.44 6.12 12.31
C TRP A 227 -10.78 6.89 13.46
N ASP A 228 -11.15 8.17 13.67
CA ASP A 228 -10.72 8.95 14.84
C ASP A 228 -11.15 8.30 16.17
N GLU A 229 -12.22 7.50 16.18
CA GLU A 229 -12.70 6.79 17.37
C GLU A 229 -12.02 5.42 17.59
N LEU A 230 -11.46 4.81 16.54
CA LEU A 230 -10.81 3.49 16.60
C LEU A 230 -9.31 3.57 16.90
N LEU A 231 -8.69 4.73 16.73
CA LEU A 231 -7.25 4.94 16.88
C LEU A 231 -6.91 5.80 18.11
N VAL A 232 -7.81 5.92 19.08
CA VAL A 232 -7.45 6.52 20.38
C VAL A 232 -6.31 5.67 20.96
N PRO A 233 -5.09 6.23 21.14
CA PRO A 233 -4.03 5.49 21.76
C PRO A 233 -4.46 5.26 23.21
N GLU A 234 -4.76 4.02 23.59
CA GLU A 234 -4.72 3.67 25.01
C GLU A 234 -3.34 4.08 25.50
N THR A 235 -3.34 4.96 26.49
CA THR A 235 -2.18 5.57 27.11
C THR A 235 -1.10 4.52 27.35
N PHE A 236 0.00 4.60 26.60
CA PHE A 236 1.21 3.85 26.91
C PHE A 236 1.73 4.39 28.24
N GLU A 237 1.39 3.70 29.33
CA GLU A 237 2.06 3.86 30.61
C GLU A 237 3.52 3.43 30.44
N SER A 238 4.41 4.38 30.68
CA SER A 238 5.86 4.26 30.62
C SER A 238 6.37 3.19 31.59
N PHE A 239 7.10 2.21 31.06
CA PHE A 239 8.05 1.36 31.79
C PHE A 239 9.48 1.73 31.39
#